data_AF-A0A947W687-F1
#
_entry.id   AF-A0A947W687-F1
#
_cell.length_a   1.000
_cell.length_b   1.000
_cell.length_c   1.000
_cell.angle_alpha   90.00
_cell.angle_beta   90.00
_cell.angle_gamma   90.00
#
_symmetry.space_group_name_H-M   'P 1'
#
loop_
_entity.id
_entity.type
_entity.pdbx_description
1 polymer ?
#
loop_
_entity_poly.entity_id
_entity_poly.type
_entity_poly.pdbx_seq_one_letter_code
_entity_poly.pdbx_strand_id
1 'polypeptide(L)'
;MNTTGTGIYIRMKSDMKKEAQEVADKLGFSLSTLIKAYVKQLIKTKHIDFSLEEKPSKFLIDSIKRAERDIKEGNVSPAFKTGKEATAWLEKQGI
;
A
#
# COMPACT_ATOMS: atom_id res chain seq x y z
N MET A 1 -29.71 3.07 18.50
CA MET A 1 -29.80 2.87 17.04
C MET A 1 -29.67 1.39 16.76
N ASN A 2 -30.73 0.76 16.26
CA ASN A 2 -30.72 -0.66 15.94
C ASN A 2 -30.01 -0.80 14.60
N THR A 3 -28.78 -1.29 14.58
CA THR A 3 -28.13 -1.63 13.32
C THR A 3 -28.79 -2.89 12.79
N THR A 4 -29.78 -2.74 11.90
CA THR A 4 -30.33 -3.88 11.17
C THR A 4 -29.24 -4.42 10.25
N GLY A 5 -28.63 -5.54 10.64
CA GLY A 5 -27.64 -6.22 9.81
C GLY A 5 -28.28 -6.70 8.51
N THR A 6 -27.68 -6.37 7.38
CA THR A 6 -28.09 -6.85 6.06
C THR A 6 -27.05 -7.83 5.52
N GLY A 7 -27.50 -8.82 4.74
CA GLY A 7 -26.64 -9.86 4.16
C GLY A 7 -26.26 -9.58 2.71
N ILE A 8 -25.10 -10.09 2.28
CA ILE A 8 -24.67 -10.09 0.88
C ILE A 8 -24.56 -11.55 0.42
N TYR A 9 -25.21 -11.90 -0.69
CA TYR A 9 -25.09 -13.21 -1.34
C TYR A 9 -24.24 -13.08 -2.61
N ILE A 10 -23.11 -13.78 -2.66
CA ILE A 10 -22.17 -13.77 -3.79
C ILE A 10 -22.03 -15.20 -4.30
N ARG A 11 -22.30 -15.40 -5.59
CA ARG A 11 -22.02 -16.68 -6.27
C ARG A 11 -20.56 -16.70 -6.72
N MET A 12 -19.87 -17.79 -6.41
CA MET A 12 -18.50 -18.06 -6.83
C MET A 12 -18.29 -19.56 -6.97
N LYS A 13 -17.26 -19.96 -7.72
CA LYS A 13 -16.85 -21.36 -7.81
C LYS A 13 -16.32 -21.84 -6.45
N SER A 14 -16.44 -23.15 -6.19
CA SER A 14 -16.09 -23.75 -4.89
C SER A 14 -14.58 -23.71 -4.61
N ASP A 15 -13.76 -23.93 -5.63
CA ASP A 15 -12.30 -23.81 -5.61
C ASP A 15 -11.87 -22.39 -5.22
N MET A 16 -12.39 -21.38 -5.92
CA MET A 16 -12.09 -19.97 -5.67
C MET A 16 -12.46 -19.55 -4.23
N LYS A 17 -13.59 -20.04 -3.71
CA LYS A 17 -14.00 -19.77 -2.33
C LYS A 17 -13.03 -20.36 -1.32
N LYS A 18 -12.60 -21.61 -1.55
CA LYS A 18 -11.68 -22.31 -0.66
C LYS A 18 -10.32 -21.63 -0.63
N GLU A 19 -9.77 -21.28 -1.79
CA GLU A 19 -8.51 -20.53 -1.89
C GLU A 19 -8.60 -19.18 -1.15
N ALA A 20 -9.69 -18.44 -1.35
CA ALA A 20 -9.89 -17.17 -0.65
C ALA A 20 -9.97 -17.32 0.88
N GLN A 21 -10.56 -18.41 1.38
CA GLN A 21 -10.61 -18.73 2.80
C GLN A 21 -9.21 -19.07 3.34
N GLU A 22 -8.45 -19.92 2.65
CA GLU A 22 -7.09 -20.28 3.05
C GLU A 22 -6.16 -19.05 3.12
N VAL A 23 -6.28 -18.13 2.17
CA VAL A 23 -5.53 -16.86 2.20
C VAL A 23 -5.96 -16.01 3.40
N ALA A 24 -7.26 -15.90 3.67
CA ALA A 24 -7.76 -15.13 4.81
C ALA A 24 -7.26 -15.72 6.15
N ASP A 25 -7.30 -17.05 6.29
CA ASP A 25 -6.87 -17.77 7.49
C ASP A 25 -5.36 -17.58 7.75
N LYS A 26 -4.53 -17.62 6.70
CA LYS A 26 -3.09 -17.31 6.80
C LYS A 26 -2.82 -15.88 7.30
N LEU A 27 -3.72 -14.95 7.00
CA LEU A 27 -3.66 -13.56 7.49
C LEU A 27 -4.29 -13.39 8.88
N GLY A 28 -4.89 -14.43 9.46
CA GLY A 28 -5.56 -14.37 10.76
C GLY A 28 -6.96 -13.74 10.72
N PHE A 29 -7.61 -13.71 9.57
CA PHE A 29 -8.94 -13.12 9.39
C PHE A 29 -9.91 -14.11 8.75
N SER A 30 -11.21 -13.99 9.06
CA SER A 30 -12.22 -14.65 8.25
C SER A 30 -12.42 -13.93 6.91
N LEU A 31 -12.78 -14.68 5.86
CA LEU A 31 -13.12 -14.12 4.55
C LEU A 31 -14.19 -13.00 4.65
N SER A 32 -15.20 -13.20 5.49
CA SER A 32 -16.26 -12.20 5.73
C SER A 32 -15.73 -10.90 6.34
N THR A 33 -14.72 -10.97 7.21
CA THR A 33 -14.08 -9.77 7.77
C THR A 33 -13.32 -9.00 6.70
N LEU A 34 -12.59 -9.69 5.81
CA LEU A 34 -11.88 -9.06 4.70
C LEU A 34 -12.83 -8.41 3.70
N ILE A 35 -13.93 -9.08 3.32
CA ILE A 35 -14.95 -8.50 2.43
C ILE A 35 -15.54 -7.23 3.04
N LYS A 36 -15.89 -7.24 4.34
CA LYS A 36 -16.40 -6.04 5.03
C LYS A 36 -15.37 -4.91 5.04
N ALA A 37 -14.11 -5.23 5.30
CA ALA A 37 -13.01 -4.24 5.28
C ALA A 37 -12.84 -3.63 3.88
N TYR A 38 -12.88 -4.46 2.83
CA TYR A 38 -12.80 -4.01 1.45
C TYR A 38 -13.97 -3.08 1.08
N VAL A 39 -15.21 -3.44 1.42
CA VAL A 39 -16.38 -2.57 1.20
C VAL A 39 -16.22 -1.24 1.94
N LYS A 40 -15.74 -1.26 3.19
CA LYS A 40 -15.46 -0.03 3.96
C LYS A 40 -14.38 0.82 3.29
N GLN A 41 -13.34 0.20 2.75
CA GLN A 41 -12.27 0.88 2.03
C GLN A 41 -12.77 1.48 0.73
N LEU A 42 -13.59 0.76 -0.03
CA LEU A 42 -14.23 1.24 -1.25
C LEU A 42 -15.10 2.48 -0.97
N ILE A 43 -15.90 2.46 0.10
CA ILE A 43 -16.71 3.63 0.51
C ILE A 43 -15.83 4.83 0.86
N LYS A 44 -14.72 4.58 1.59
CA LYS A 44 -13.81 5.64 2.05
C LYS A 44 -13.03 6.28 0.90
N THR A 45 -12.51 5.46 0.00
CA THR A 45 -11.57 5.89 -1.05
C THR A 45 -12.26 6.22 -2.37
N LYS A 46 -13.45 5.67 -2.62
CA LYS A 46 -14.18 5.76 -3.89
C LYS A 46 -13.35 5.27 -5.08
N HIS A 47 -12.40 4.36 -4.83
CA HIS A 47 -11.48 3.81 -5.82
C HIS A 47 -11.40 2.28 -5.67
N ILE A 48 -11.06 1.58 -6.75
CA ILE A 48 -10.79 0.15 -6.77
C ILE A 48 -9.35 -0.05 -7.21
N ASP A 49 -8.53 -0.68 -6.37
CA ASP A 49 -7.15 -1.00 -6.69
C ASP A 49 -7.07 -2.32 -7.47
N PHE A 50 -6.61 -2.25 -8.72
CA PHE A 50 -6.19 -3.42 -9.49
C PHE A 50 -4.67 -3.38 -9.64
N SER A 51 -3.99 -4.43 -9.19
CA SER A 51 -2.55 -4.59 -9.40
C SER A 51 -2.30 -5.94 -10.04
N LEU A 52 -1.59 -5.93 -11.17
CA LEU A 52 -0.95 -7.11 -11.74
C LEU A 52 0.50 -7.05 -11.25
N GLU A 53 0.83 -7.68 -10.11
CA GLU A 53 2.18 -7.76 -9.52
C GLU A 53 3.09 -6.55 -9.84
N GLU A 54 3.13 -5.53 -8.99
CA GLU A 54 4.08 -4.44 -9.17
C GLU A 54 5.52 -4.92 -8.97
N LYS A 55 6.21 -5.18 -10.08
CA LYS A 55 7.67 -5.31 -10.09
C LYS A 55 8.26 -3.89 -10.12
N PRO A 56 9.21 -3.56 -9.23
CA PRO A 56 9.88 -2.27 -9.25
C PRO A 56 10.36 -1.93 -10.65
N SER A 57 10.03 -0.73 -11.15
CA SER A 57 10.50 -0.29 -12.46
C SER A 57 12.03 -0.25 -12.47
N LYS A 58 12.63 -0.40 -13.66
CA LYS A 58 14.08 -0.24 -13.81
C LYS A 58 14.56 1.10 -13.21
N PHE A 59 13.78 2.17 -13.41
CA PHE A 59 14.05 3.48 -12.83
C PHE A 59 14.10 3.45 -11.30
N LEU A 60 13.13 2.78 -10.65
CA LEU A 60 13.11 2.68 -9.18
C LEU A 60 14.30 1.86 -8.66
N ILE A 61 14.62 0.74 -9.30
CA ILE A 61 15.78 -0.10 -8.95
C ILE A 61 17.09 0.72 -9.08
N ASP A 62 17.26 1.43 -10.20
CA ASP A 62 18.46 2.22 -10.45
C ASP A 62 18.56 3.43 -9.50
N SER A 63 17.43 4.01 -9.10
CA SER A 63 17.38 5.10 -8.11
C SER A 63 17.78 4.63 -6.72
N ILE A 64 17.30 3.45 -6.28
CA ILE A 64 17.70 2.84 -5.00
C ILE A 64 19.21 2.57 -4.99
N LYS A 65 19.74 1.93 -6.05
CA LYS A 65 21.18 1.66 -6.18
C LYS A 65 22.02 2.93 -6.17
N ARG A 66 21.51 4.04 -6.72
CA ARG A 66 22.17 5.34 -6.69
C ARG A 66 22.20 5.90 -5.28
N ALA A 67 21.05 5.92 -4.60
CA ALA A 67 20.96 6.37 -3.22
C ALA A 67 21.90 5.57 -2.28
N GLU A 68 22.00 4.26 -2.45
CA GLU A 68 22.94 3.43 -1.68
C GLU A 68 24.41 3.81 -1.90
N ARG A 69 24.79 4.18 -3.12
CA ARG A 69 26.15 4.69 -3.41
C ARG A 69 26.36 6.07 -2.80
N ASP A 70 25.39 6.97 -2.99
CA ASP A 70 25.46 8.33 -2.46
C ASP A 70 25.63 8.33 -0.94
N ILE A 71 24.93 7.42 -0.23
CA ILE A 71 25.12 7.23 1.23
C ILE A 71 26.53 6.78 1.57
N LYS A 72 27.10 5.81 0.82
CA LYS A 72 28.46 5.30 1.07
C LYS A 72 29.54 6.34 0.80
N GLU A 73 29.33 7.16 -0.22
CA GLU A 73 30.26 8.21 -0.65
C GLU A 73 30.09 9.50 0.15
N GLY A 74 29.05 9.61 0.99
CA GLY A 74 28.74 10.82 1.76
C GLY A 74 28.08 11.92 0.93
N ASN A 75 27.62 11.59 -0.28
CA ASN A 75 26.88 12.48 -1.19
C ASN A 75 25.41 12.60 -0.75
N VAL A 76 25.19 12.91 0.52
CA VAL A 76 23.86 13.00 1.14
C VAL A 76 23.56 14.43 1.56
N SER A 77 22.27 14.75 1.67
CA SER A 77 21.86 16.00 2.32
C SER A 77 22.34 16.04 3.78
N PRO A 78 22.51 17.23 4.37
CA PRO A 78 22.70 17.32 5.81
C PRO A 78 21.48 16.78 6.56
N ALA A 79 21.67 16.44 7.84
CA ALA A 79 20.56 16.10 8.72
C ALA A 79 19.77 17.37 9.09
N PHE A 80 18.44 17.30 8.99
CA PHE A 80 17.54 18.40 9.30
C PHE A 80 16.80 18.13 10.61
N LYS A 81 16.57 19.17 11.42
CA LYS A 81 15.78 19.08 12.65
C LYS A 81 14.30 19.26 12.38
N THR A 82 13.94 19.93 11.28
CA THR A 82 12.55 20.19 10.90
C THR A 82 12.32 20.01 9.42
N GLY A 83 11.07 19.72 9.02
CA GLY A 83 10.71 19.66 7.59
C GLY A 83 10.94 20.97 6.85
N LYS A 84 10.79 22.13 7.52
CA LYS A 84 11.05 23.45 6.92
C LYS A 84 12.51 23.64 6.51
N GLU A 85 13.44 23.13 7.33
CA GLU A 85 14.87 23.17 6.99
C GLU A 85 15.17 22.31 5.77
N ALA A 86 14.55 21.12 5.67
CA ALA A 86 14.70 20.23 4.53
C ALA A 86 14.17 20.88 3.24
N THR A 87 12.97 21.47 3.28
CA THR A 87 12.39 22.19 2.14
C THR A 87 13.26 23.36 1.69
N ALA A 88 13.70 24.21 2.61
CA ALA A 88 14.57 25.36 2.28
C ALA A 88 15.92 24.92 1.69
N TRP A 89 16.41 23.74 2.05
CA TRP A 89 17.61 23.17 1.43
C TRP A 89 17.35 22.70 0.00
N LEU A 90 16.23 22.01 -0.25
CA LEU A 90 15.83 21.56 -1.59
C LEU A 90 15.61 22.72 -2.56
N GLU A 91 14.91 23.77 -2.12
CA GLU A 91 14.69 24.99 -2.92
C GLU A 91 16.01 25.63 -3.36
N LYS A 92 17.03 25.63 -2.48
CA LYS A 92 18.38 26.10 -2.81
C LYS A 92 19.09 25.20 -3.84
N GLN A 93 18.71 23.93 -3.96
CA GLN A 93 19.20 23.03 -5.01
C GLN A 93 18.45 23.18 -6.34
N GLY A 94 17.38 23.99 -6.38
CA GLY A 94 16.56 24.18 -7.57
C GLY A 94 15.58 23.04 -7.85
N ILE A 95 15.19 22.29 -6.81
CA ILE A 95 14.19 21.21 -6.84
C ILE A 95 12.98 21.61 -6.01
#